data_AF-A0AAC9SWQ9-F1
#
_entry.id   AF-A0AAC9SWQ9-F1
#
_cell.length_a   1.000
_cell.length_b   1.000
_cell.length_c   1.000
_cell.angle_alpha   90.00
_cell.angle_beta   90.00
_cell.angle_gamma   90.00
#
_symmetry.space_group_name_H-M   'P 1'
#
loop_
_entity.id
_entity.type
_entity.pdbx_description
1 polymer ?
#
loop_
_entity_poly.entity_id
_entity_poly.type
_entity_poly.pdbx_seq_one_letter_code
_entity_poly.pdbx_strand_id
1 'polypeptide(L)'
;MITLHQDAHGFIRMNRHFPSKTPIAILFTDGTTGEYTGARLNDLYDTALATFRAENRLDAKGFSRAPAKTVHPTNNVEFVPVESGMAP
;
A
#
# COMPACT_ATOMS: atom_id res chain seq x y z
N MET A 1 5.62 9.71 15.74
CA MET A 1 6.48 8.69 15.13
C MET A 1 5.65 7.43 14.98
N ILE A 2 5.53 6.89 13.76
CA ILE A 2 4.80 5.64 13.50
C ILE A 2 5.83 4.62 13.02
N THR A 3 5.72 3.37 13.48
CA THR A 3 6.57 2.29 13.00
C THR A 3 5.72 1.27 12.26
N LEU A 4 6.11 0.97 11.02
CA LEU A 4 5.48 -0.03 10.18
C LEU A 4 6.43 -1.20 9.97
N HIS A 5 5.87 -2.39 9.84
CA HIS A 5 6.62 -3.60 9.55
C HIS A 5 6.29 -4.04 8.13
N GLN A 6 7.32 -4.29 7.34
CA GLN A 6 7.18 -4.91 6.05
C GLN A 6 6.86 -6.40 6.25
N ASP A 7 5.83 -6.88 5.56
CA ASP A 7 5.48 -8.29 5.44
C ASP A 7 6.54 -9.03 4.59
N ALA A 8 6.59 -10.37 4.73
CA ALA A 8 7.51 -11.25 3.97
C ALA A 8 7.41 -11.14 2.44
N HIS A 9 6.32 -10.54 1.95
CA HIS A 9 6.05 -10.32 0.53
C HIS A 9 6.51 -8.94 0.02
N GLY A 10 7.13 -8.11 0.86
CA GLY A 10 7.61 -6.79 0.48
C GLY A 10 6.57 -5.67 0.61
N PHE A 11 5.45 -5.93 1.27
CA PHE A 11 4.35 -4.96 1.44
C PHE A 11 4.30 -4.44 2.87
N ILE A 12 3.75 -3.25 3.07
CA ILE A 12 3.31 -2.76 4.38
C ILE A 12 1.80 -2.64 4.39
N ARG A 13 1.19 -2.84 5.56
CA ARG A 13 -0.24 -2.62 5.74
C ARG A 13 -0.56 -1.16 5.97
N MET A 14 -1.25 -0.56 5.02
CA MET A 14 -1.66 0.84 5.07
C MET A 14 -3.10 0.94 4.60
N ASN A 15 -4.01 1.30 5.51
CA ASN A 15 -5.45 1.43 5.21
C ASN A 15 -5.87 2.90 4.93
N ARG A 16 -4.95 3.86 5.12
CA ARG A 16 -5.24 5.29 4.96
C ARG A 16 -3.98 6.08 4.67
N HIS A 17 -4.15 7.25 4.05
CA HIS A 17 -3.08 8.23 3.94
C HIS A 17 -2.61 8.71 5.32
N PHE A 18 -1.30 8.87 5.45
CA PHE A 18 -0.70 9.45 6.64
C PHE A 18 -0.54 10.97 6.49
N PRO A 19 -0.50 11.73 7.60
CA PRO A 19 -0.19 13.16 7.51
C PRO A 19 1.20 13.37 6.93
N SER A 20 1.34 14.32 6.01
CA SER A 20 2.53 14.49 5.15
C SER A 20 3.83 14.70 5.93
N LYS A 21 3.75 15.40 7.08
CA LYS A 21 4.89 15.72 7.95
C LYS A 21 5.16 14.69 9.04
N THR A 22 4.37 13.62 9.10
CA THR A 22 4.57 12.58 10.12
C THR A 22 5.78 11.72 9.73
N PRO A 23 6.78 11.57 10.61
CA PRO A 23 7.87 10.64 10.41
C PRO A 23 7.38 9.21 10.65
N ILE A 24 7.71 8.33 9.72
CA ILE A 24 7.32 6.93 9.68
C ILE A 24 8.56 6.07 9.47
N ALA A 25 8.87 5.23 10.44
CA ALA A 25 9.92 4.24 10.34
C ALA A 25 9.33 2.95 9.75
N ILE A 26 9.98 2.37 8.74
CA ILE A 26 9.63 1.08 8.16
C ILE A 26 10.73 0.10 8.52
N LEU A 27 10.38 -0.96 9.26
CA LEU A 27 11.25 -2.11 9.47
C LEU A 27 11.06 -3.08 8.31
N PHE A 28 12.08 -3.20 7.47
CA PHE A 28 12.12 -4.14 6.37
C PHE A 28 12.42 -5.56 6.87
N THR A 29 11.99 -6.55 6.08
CA THR A 29 12.20 -7.97 6.39
C THR A 29 13.67 -8.38 6.33
N ASP A 30 14.49 -7.62 5.62
CA ASP A 30 15.96 -7.74 5.60
C ASP A 30 16.63 -7.29 6.92
N GLY A 31 15.84 -6.81 7.89
CA GLY A 31 16.33 -6.29 9.18
C GLY A 31 16.83 -4.84 9.12
N THR A 32 16.74 -4.20 7.95
CA THR A 32 17.02 -2.77 7.79
C THR A 32 15.83 -1.92 8.21
N THR A 33 16.08 -0.70 8.66
CA THR A 33 15.03 0.29 8.93
C THR A 33 15.23 1.51 8.05
N GLY A 34 14.19 1.96 7.36
CA GLY A 34 14.18 3.23 6.64
C GLY A 34 13.23 4.22 7.30
N GLU A 35 13.65 5.48 7.43
CA GLU A 35 12.80 6.55 7.91
C GLU A 35 12.26 7.35 6.71
N TYR A 36 10.93 7.44 6.64
CA TYR A 36 10.19 8.03 5.54
C TYR A 36 9.17 9.02 6.06
N THR A 37 8.72 9.92 5.18
CA THR A 37 7.61 10.83 5.49
C THR A 37 6.28 10.21 5.08
N GLY A 38 5.20 10.62 5.75
CA GLY A 38 3.84 10.28 5.30
C GLY A 38 3.57 10.69 3.86
N ALA A 39 4.17 11.79 3.38
CA ALA A 39 4.06 12.20 1.98
C ALA A 39 4.60 11.13 1.02
N ARG A 40 5.77 10.55 1.32
CA ARG A 40 6.40 9.51 0.49
C ARG A 40 5.57 8.23 0.45
N LEU A 41 5.03 7.83 1.59
CA LEU A 41 4.15 6.67 1.69
C LEU A 41 2.80 6.87 0.99
N ASN A 42 2.27 8.08 1.00
CA ASN A 42 1.03 8.40 0.27
C ASN A 42 1.24 8.30 -1.25
N ASP A 43 2.37 8.78 -1.77
CA ASP A 43 2.72 8.68 -3.19
C ASP A 43 2.82 7.21 -3.66
N LEU A 44 3.44 6.36 -2.83
CA LEU A 44 3.45 4.91 -3.05
C LEU A 44 2.06 4.29 -3.00
N TYR A 45 1.27 4.68 -2.01
CA TYR A 45 -0.11 4.22 -1.86
C TYR A 45 -0.94 4.57 -3.09
N ASP A 46 -0.84 5.80 -3.60
CA ASP A 46 -1.57 6.26 -4.78
C ASP A 46 -1.12 5.52 -6.05
N THR A 47 0.19 5.25 -6.17
CA THR A 47 0.75 4.43 -7.27
C THR A 47 0.26 2.99 -7.20
N ALA A 48 0.26 2.38 -6.01
CA ALA A 48 -0.24 1.04 -5.78
C ALA A 48 -1.75 0.96 -6.03
N LEU A 49 -2.51 1.99 -5.61
CA LEU A 49 -3.93 2.11 -5.86
C LEU A 49 -4.23 2.28 -7.35
N ALA A 50 -3.44 3.05 -8.09
CA ALA A 50 -3.57 3.19 -9.53
C ALA A 50 -3.33 1.85 -10.24
N THR A 51 -2.29 1.11 -9.82
CA THR A 51 -1.98 -0.22 -10.34
C THR A 51 -3.09 -1.21 -10.01
N PHE A 52 -3.52 -1.27 -8.76
CA PHE A 52 -4.64 -2.10 -8.32
C PHE A 52 -5.93 -1.76 -9.06
N ARG A 53 -6.21 -0.49 -9.36
CA ARG A 53 -7.36 -0.07 -10.19
C ARG A 53 -7.20 -0.45 -11.65
N ALA A 54 -5.99 -0.40 -12.19
CA ALA A 54 -5.69 -0.81 -13.55
C ALA A 54 -5.78 -2.35 -13.72
N GLU A 55 -5.32 -3.11 -12.73
CA GLU A 55 -5.41 -4.57 -12.67
C GLU A 55 -6.82 -5.05 -12.36
N ASN A 56 -7.51 -4.43 -11.39
CA ASN A 56 -8.93 -4.65 -11.12
C ASN A 56 -9.83 -3.92 -12.10
N ARG A 57 -9.34 -3.63 -13.32
CA ARG A 57 -10.08 -3.00 -14.42
C ARG A 57 -11.53 -3.44 -14.32
N LEU A 58 -12.32 -2.54 -13.74
CA LEU A 58 -13.77 -2.53 -13.76
C LEU A 58 -14.05 -2.61 -15.25
N ASP A 59 -14.31 -3.82 -15.74
CA ASP A 59 -14.62 -4.01 -17.14
C ASP A 59 -15.80 -3.08 -17.43
N ALA A 60 -15.69 -2.35 -18.52
CA ALA A 60 -16.69 -1.41 -18.99
C ALA A 60 -18.05 -2.07 -19.31
N LYS A 61 -18.27 -3.33 -18.90
CA LYS A 61 -19.55 -4.05 -18.90
C LYS A 61 -19.62 -4.94 -17.67
N GLY A 62 -20.37 -4.50 -16.66
CA GLY A 62 -20.46 -5.20 -15.38
C GLY A 62 -20.91 -6.65 -15.54
N PHE A 63 -20.06 -7.60 -15.18
CA PHE A 63 -20.38 -8.94 -14.66
C PHE A 63 -19.10 -9.60 -14.13
N SER A 64 -18.95 -9.70 -12.81
CA SER A 64 -17.92 -10.55 -12.20
C SER A 64 -18.43 -12.00 -12.11
N ARG A 65 -17.81 -12.93 -12.84
CA ARG A 65 -18.01 -14.39 -12.71
C ARG A 65 -16.91 -15.00 -11.84
N ALA A 66 -16.94 -14.73 -10.54
CA ALA A 66 -16.23 -15.49 -9.51
C ALA A 66 -17.08 -15.45 -8.22
N PRO A 67 -17.11 -16.53 -7.41
CA PRO A 67 -18.01 -16.59 -6.27
C PRO A 67 -17.68 -15.47 -5.29
N ALA A 68 -18.70 -14.65 -5.03
CA ALA A 68 -18.68 -13.51 -4.13
C ALA A 68 -18.39 -13.95 -2.69
N LYS A 69 -17.11 -14.21 -2.38
CA LYS A 69 -16.65 -14.43 -1.01
C LYS A 69 -16.07 -13.11 -0.51
N THR A 70 -16.95 -12.32 0.12
CA THR A 70 -16.62 -11.50 1.29
C THR A 70 -15.42 -10.57 1.17
N VAL A 71 -15.22 -9.91 0.03
CA VAL A 71 -14.35 -8.72 -0.02
C VAL A 71 -15.30 -7.54 -0.13
N HIS A 72 -15.50 -6.83 0.99
CA HIS A 72 -16.13 -5.52 0.92
C HIS A 72 -15.44 -4.72 -0.19
N PRO A 73 -16.17 -3.96 -1.02
CA PRO A 73 -15.57 -3.08 -2.00
C PRO A 73 -14.91 -1.90 -1.27
N THR A 74 -13.86 -2.18 -0.52
CA THR A 74 -12.95 -1.16 -0.04
C THR A 74 -12.18 -0.77 -1.27
N ASN A 75 -12.49 0.38 -1.84
CA ASN A 75 -11.83 0.94 -3.03
C ASN A 75 -10.40 1.43 -2.71
N ASN A 76 -9.76 0.78 -1.74
CA ASN A 76 -8.50 1.11 -1.11
C ASN A 76 -7.58 -0.11 -1.20
N VAL A 77 -6.29 0.15 -1.33
CA VAL A 77 -5.27 -0.90 -1.26
C VAL A 77 -4.81 -1.01 0.18
N GLU A 78 -4.95 -2.17 0.80
CA GLU A 78 -4.45 -2.38 2.16
C GLU A 78 -2.94 -2.70 2.20
N PHE A 79 -2.36 -3.08 1.05
CA PHE A 79 -0.99 -3.55 0.92
C PHE A 79 -0.19 -2.65 -0.02
N VAL A 80 0.68 -1.81 0.53
CA VAL A 80 1.52 -0.91 -0.26
C VAL A 80 2.90 -1.56 -0.43
N PRO A 81 3.39 -1.77 -1.66
CA PRO A 81 4.74 -2.29 -1.88
C PRO A 81 5.76 -1.25 -1.41
N VAL A 82 6.74 -1.70 -0.64
CA VAL A 82 7.87 -0.87 -0.19
C VAL A 82 9.16 -1.63 -0.41
N GLU A 83 10.21 -0.91 -0.81
CA GLU A 83 11.53 -1.48 -1.05
C GLU A 83 12.58 -0.78 -0.19
N SER A 84 13.51 -1.57 0.32
CA SER A 84 14.67 -1.06 1.06
C SER A 84 15.56 -0.29 0.08
N GLY A 85 15.75 1.01 0.34
CA GLY A 85 16.50 1.90 -0.56
C GLY A 85 15.65 2.82 -1.43
N MET A 86 14.32 2.87 -1.21
CA MET A 86 13.54 3.96 -1.76
C MET A 86 14.07 5.30 -1.24
N ALA A 87 14.20 6.31 -2.11
CA ALA A 87 14.64 7.63 -1.70
C ALA A 87 13.68 8.23 -0.64
N PRO A 88 14.22 8.86 0.43
CA PRO A 88 13.45 9.42 1.53
C PRO A 88 12.54 10.59 1.14
#